data_AF-A0A364VC03-F1
#
_entry.id   AF-A0A364VC03-F1
#
_cell.length_a   1.000
_cell.length_b   1.000
_cell.length_c   1.000
_cell.angle_alpha   90.00
_cell.angle_beta   90.00
_cell.angle_gamma   90.00
#
_symmetry.space_group_name_H-M   'P 1'
#
loop_
_entity.id
_entity.type
_entity.pdbx_description
1 polymer ?
#
loop_
_entity_poly.entity_id
_entity_poly.type
_entity_poly.pdbx_seq_one_letter_code
_entity_poly.pdbx_strand_id
1 'polypeptide(L)'
;MELPKSGVEDIQISAEYVTYAIREMHKRAGRRIDIVGHSQGGMIGRWSTKWWPDTRGMIDDLVGIAPTNKGTAGFYPACATLGCGAGTAQQGRDANFIHALNEDAMTFPEIDYTTINSTFDELVVPYTNGFLPSGPNVSNLVVQDYCTAEPIDHFLIIVSNAAYVLAKQALDNDGPNEAPGMAPSECLRLMPGVNLLTFPFDGLSAVGHSVQVALFGPKVPGEPALRPYAEASPPSP
;
A
#
# COMPACT_ATOMS: atom_id res chain seq x y z
N MET A 1 4.94 -8.19 -8.57
CA MET A 1 4.57 -7.64 -9.89
C MET A 1 5.43 -6.41 -10.13
N GLU A 2 5.99 -6.25 -11.32
CA GLU A 2 6.69 -5.02 -11.71
C GLU A 2 5.72 -4.12 -12.48
N LEU A 3 5.44 -2.93 -11.95
CA LEU A 3 4.64 -1.93 -12.65
C LEU A 3 5.53 -1.19 -13.67
N PRO A 4 4.99 -0.81 -14.83
CA PRO A 4 5.72 0.03 -15.76
C PRO A 4 6.17 1.33 -15.09
N LYS A 5 7.32 1.86 -15.54
CA LYS A 5 7.95 3.09 -15.02
C LYS A 5 8.08 3.11 -13.49
N SER A 6 8.33 1.96 -12.87
CA SER A 6 8.51 1.81 -11.43
C SER A 6 7.33 2.32 -10.58
N GLY A 7 6.10 2.33 -11.12
CA GLY A 7 4.90 2.76 -10.37
C GLY A 7 4.77 4.27 -10.15
N VAL A 8 5.53 5.10 -10.88
CA VAL A 8 5.45 6.57 -10.73
C VAL A 8 4.59 7.30 -11.75
N GLU A 9 4.01 6.55 -12.68
CA GLU A 9 3.00 7.07 -13.59
C GLU A 9 1.63 7.23 -12.93
N ASP A 10 0.64 7.63 -13.72
CA ASP A 10 -0.76 7.75 -13.28
C ASP A 10 -1.21 6.43 -12.64
N ILE A 11 -1.55 6.47 -11.35
CA ILE A 11 -1.92 5.28 -10.55
C ILE A 11 -3.14 4.60 -11.16
N GLN A 12 -4.00 5.34 -11.86
CA GLN A 12 -5.16 4.78 -12.55
C GLN A 12 -4.74 3.82 -13.67
N ILE A 13 -3.63 4.11 -14.38
CA ILE A 13 -3.02 3.19 -15.36
C ILE A 13 -2.44 1.98 -14.61
N SER A 14 -1.65 2.22 -13.57
CA SER A 14 -1.08 1.13 -12.76
C SER A 14 -2.16 0.20 -12.20
N ALA A 15 -3.33 0.72 -11.86
CA ALA A 15 -4.45 -0.06 -11.35
C ALA A 15 -5.10 -0.97 -12.41
N GLU A 16 -5.06 -0.60 -13.69
CA GLU A 16 -5.48 -1.49 -14.78
C GLU A 16 -4.57 -2.72 -14.87
N TYR A 17 -3.26 -2.53 -14.71
CA TYR A 17 -2.31 -3.63 -14.63
C TYR A 17 -2.58 -4.53 -13.42
N VAL A 18 -2.85 -3.95 -12.24
CA VAL A 18 -3.18 -4.70 -11.03
C VAL A 18 -4.49 -5.47 -11.21
N THR A 19 -5.51 -4.86 -11.79
CA THR A 19 -6.79 -5.51 -12.12
C THR A 19 -6.59 -6.71 -13.03
N TYR A 20 -5.78 -6.55 -14.08
CA TYR A 20 -5.42 -7.65 -14.97
C TYR A 20 -4.68 -8.78 -14.22
N ALA A 21 -3.71 -8.42 -13.38
CA ALA A 21 -2.95 -9.38 -12.58
C ALA A 21 -3.85 -10.17 -11.62
N ILE A 22 -4.84 -9.53 -10.96
CA ILE A 22 -5.80 -10.21 -10.10
C ILE A 22 -6.55 -11.30 -10.86
N ARG A 23 -7.12 -10.96 -12.03
CA ARG A 23 -7.87 -11.91 -12.86
C ARG A 23 -7.00 -13.08 -13.32
N GLU A 24 -5.77 -12.79 -13.78
CA GLU A 24 -4.84 -13.82 -14.24
C GLU A 24 -4.36 -14.73 -13.11
N MET A 25 -4.02 -14.17 -11.96
CA MET A 25 -3.55 -14.94 -10.81
C MET A 25 -4.66 -15.81 -10.22
N HIS A 26 -5.88 -15.27 -10.07
CA HIS A 26 -7.05 -16.04 -9.66
C HIS A 26 -7.33 -17.20 -10.62
N LYS A 27 -7.31 -16.94 -11.93
CA LYS A 27 -7.50 -17.98 -12.95
C LYS A 27 -6.43 -19.08 -12.88
N ARG A 28 -5.17 -18.71 -12.66
CA ARG A 28 -4.06 -19.69 -12.54
C ARG A 28 -4.11 -20.47 -11.25
N ALA A 29 -4.46 -19.82 -10.15
CA ALA A 29 -4.55 -20.45 -8.83
C ALA A 29 -5.76 -21.38 -8.73
N GLY A 30 -6.86 -21.07 -9.44
CA GLY A 30 -8.13 -21.80 -9.32
C GLY A 30 -8.81 -21.59 -7.96
N ARG A 31 -8.38 -20.56 -7.22
CA ARG A 31 -8.86 -20.17 -5.89
C ARG A 31 -8.66 -18.67 -5.70
N ARG A 32 -9.23 -18.13 -4.62
CA ARG A 32 -8.93 -16.77 -4.15
C ARG A 32 -7.44 -16.57 -3.91
N ILE A 33 -7.00 -15.35 -4.13
CA ILE A 33 -5.61 -14.93 -4.02
C ILE A 33 -5.48 -13.82 -2.99
N ASP A 34 -4.27 -13.67 -2.46
CA ASP A 34 -3.94 -12.60 -1.54
C ASP A 34 -3.14 -11.53 -2.26
N ILE A 35 -3.33 -10.29 -1.85
CA ILE A 35 -2.59 -9.13 -2.35
C ILE A 35 -1.79 -8.57 -1.19
N VAL A 36 -0.47 -8.50 -1.37
CA VAL A 36 0.43 -7.79 -0.46
C VAL A 36 1.07 -6.63 -1.19
N GLY A 37 1.02 -5.43 -0.61
CA GLY A 37 1.59 -4.24 -1.21
C GLY A 37 2.20 -3.29 -0.18
N HIS A 38 3.24 -2.56 -0.60
CA HIS A 38 3.90 -1.54 0.21
C HIS A 38 3.62 -0.14 -0.33
N SER A 39 3.44 0.85 0.55
CA SER A 39 3.25 2.25 0.13
C SER A 39 2.07 2.42 -0.84
N GLN A 40 2.29 3.02 -2.01
CA GLN A 40 1.32 3.05 -3.11
C GLN A 40 0.79 1.66 -3.49
N GLY A 41 1.65 0.63 -3.47
CA GLY A 41 1.25 -0.75 -3.76
C GLY A 41 0.27 -1.32 -2.73
N GLY A 42 0.32 -0.83 -1.48
CA GLY A 42 -0.60 -1.24 -0.42
C GLY A 42 -1.99 -0.63 -0.54
N MET A 43 -2.17 0.41 -1.38
CA MET A 43 -3.48 1.01 -1.64
C MET A 43 -4.07 0.62 -3.00
N ILE A 44 -3.23 0.34 -4.01
CA ILE A 44 -3.67 0.26 -5.41
C ILE A 44 -4.66 -0.89 -5.68
N GLY A 45 -4.61 -1.95 -4.87
CA GLY A 45 -5.61 -3.02 -4.91
C GLY A 45 -7.04 -2.52 -4.62
N ARG A 46 -7.20 -1.51 -3.76
CA ARG A 46 -8.51 -0.90 -3.46
C ARG A 46 -9.08 -0.14 -4.65
N TRP A 47 -8.23 0.46 -5.48
CA TRP A 47 -8.67 1.05 -6.73
C TRP A 47 -9.26 -0.04 -7.65
N SER A 48 -8.60 -1.19 -7.75
CA SER A 48 -9.12 -2.30 -8.56
C SER A 48 -10.49 -2.78 -8.06
N THR A 49 -10.65 -3.02 -6.75
CA THR A 49 -11.90 -3.55 -6.19
C THR A 49 -13.06 -2.55 -6.18
N LYS A 50 -12.76 -1.25 -6.20
CA LYS A 50 -13.76 -0.19 -6.27
C LYS A 50 -14.41 -0.12 -7.66
N TRP A 51 -13.61 -0.05 -8.72
CA TRP A 51 -14.12 0.17 -10.09
C TRP A 51 -14.29 -1.11 -10.92
N TRP A 52 -13.73 -2.24 -10.49
CA TRP A 52 -13.95 -3.55 -11.10
C TRP A 52 -14.51 -4.54 -10.06
N PRO A 53 -15.82 -4.47 -9.75
CA PRO A 53 -16.43 -5.29 -8.69
C PRO A 53 -16.24 -6.80 -8.86
N ASP A 54 -16.03 -7.28 -10.09
CA ASP A 54 -15.75 -8.69 -10.36
C ASP A 54 -14.51 -9.20 -9.62
N THR A 55 -13.55 -8.33 -9.30
CA THR A 55 -12.33 -8.73 -8.59
C THR A 55 -12.56 -9.02 -7.11
N ARG A 56 -13.66 -8.53 -6.50
CA ARG A 56 -13.92 -8.70 -5.06
C ARG A 56 -14.05 -10.17 -4.66
N GLY A 57 -14.72 -10.96 -5.50
CA GLY A 57 -14.84 -12.40 -5.32
C GLY A 57 -13.53 -13.18 -5.52
N MET A 58 -12.50 -12.56 -6.10
CA MET A 58 -11.24 -13.20 -6.45
C MET A 58 -10.15 -13.04 -5.39
N ILE A 59 -10.34 -12.14 -4.43
CA ILE A 59 -9.36 -11.76 -3.42
C ILE A 59 -9.82 -12.32 -2.08
N ASP A 60 -8.91 -12.93 -1.34
CA ASP A 60 -9.10 -13.28 0.08
C ASP A 60 -8.62 -12.12 0.94
N ASP A 61 -7.31 -11.89 0.98
CA ASP A 61 -6.69 -10.84 1.77
C ASP A 61 -6.14 -9.68 0.92
N LEU A 62 -6.30 -8.46 1.44
CA LEU A 62 -5.55 -7.29 1.01
C LEU A 62 -4.72 -6.75 2.19
N VAL A 63 -3.42 -7.08 2.16
CA VAL A 63 -2.42 -6.70 3.16
C VAL A 63 -1.60 -5.50 2.68
N GLY A 64 -1.80 -4.35 3.30
CA GLY A 64 -1.04 -3.12 3.04
C GLY A 64 0.04 -2.89 4.10
N ILE A 65 1.31 -2.81 3.68
CA ILE A 65 2.44 -2.43 4.53
C ILE A 65 2.76 -0.95 4.29
N ALA A 66 2.64 -0.12 5.32
CA ALA A 66 2.70 1.34 5.24
C ALA A 66 1.89 1.92 4.04
N PRO A 67 0.62 1.53 3.84
CA PRO A 67 -0.14 1.91 2.66
C PRO A 67 -0.48 3.42 2.68
N THR A 68 -0.64 4.03 1.52
CA THR A 68 -1.05 5.44 1.39
C THR A 68 -2.57 5.63 1.30
N ASN A 69 -3.35 4.81 2.03
CA ASN A 69 -4.82 4.69 1.90
C ASN A 69 -5.59 6.02 1.91
N LYS A 70 -5.16 7.01 2.70
CA LYS A 70 -5.74 8.36 2.80
C LYS A 70 -4.80 9.45 2.26
N GLY A 71 -3.84 9.06 1.44
CA GLY A 71 -2.77 9.92 0.95
C GLY A 71 -1.82 10.36 2.07
N THR A 72 -1.04 11.39 1.80
CA THR A 72 -0.06 11.92 2.78
C THR A 72 0.13 13.42 2.68
N ALA A 73 0.50 14.04 3.81
CA ALA A 73 0.99 15.41 3.86
C ALA A 73 2.53 15.53 3.70
N GLY A 74 3.28 14.42 3.80
CA GLY A 74 4.73 14.43 3.99
C GLY A 74 5.52 15.08 2.85
N PHE A 75 5.23 14.73 1.59
CA PHE A 75 5.96 15.23 0.42
C PHE A 75 5.14 16.15 -0.50
N TYR A 76 3.84 16.32 -0.23
CA TYR A 76 2.92 17.05 -1.10
C TYR A 76 3.28 18.53 -1.32
N PRO A 77 3.76 19.30 -0.32
CA PRO A 77 4.19 20.69 -0.55
C PRO A 77 5.36 20.82 -1.54
N ALA A 78 6.26 19.84 -1.58
CA ALA A 78 7.37 19.82 -2.53
C ALA A 78 6.89 19.53 -3.95
N CYS A 79 5.90 18.63 -4.13
CA CYS A 79 5.24 18.40 -5.42
C CYS A 79 4.70 19.69 -6.05
N ALA A 80 4.01 20.51 -5.26
CA ALA A 80 3.41 21.76 -5.74
C ALA A 80 4.44 22.81 -6.20
N THR A 81 5.67 22.73 -5.69
CA THR A 81 6.73 23.73 -5.96
C THR A 81 7.76 23.25 -6.99
N LEU A 82 8.14 21.98 -6.95
CA LEU A 82 9.24 21.40 -7.74
C LEU A 82 8.76 20.50 -8.89
N GLY A 83 7.45 20.23 -8.94
CA GLY A 83 6.86 19.18 -9.76
C GLY A 83 7.19 17.78 -9.22
N CYS A 84 6.30 16.83 -9.46
CA CYS A 84 6.55 15.43 -9.13
C CYS A 84 5.92 14.48 -10.16
N GLY A 85 6.19 13.19 -10.02
CA GLY A 85 5.55 12.16 -10.84
C GLY A 85 4.03 12.13 -10.61
N ALA A 86 3.29 11.66 -11.61
CA ALA A 86 1.83 11.59 -11.56
C ALA A 86 1.33 10.81 -10.32
N GLY A 87 1.92 9.65 -10.03
CA GLY A 87 1.54 8.87 -8.86
C GLY A 87 1.97 9.49 -7.53
N THR A 88 2.98 10.36 -7.52
CA THR A 88 3.32 11.16 -6.33
C THR A 88 2.25 12.23 -6.11
N ALA A 89 1.84 12.96 -7.16
CA ALA A 89 0.79 13.96 -7.06
C ALA A 89 -0.54 13.36 -6.57
N GLN A 90 -0.90 12.18 -7.09
CA GLN A 90 -2.13 11.45 -6.72
C GLN A 90 -2.11 10.86 -5.31
N GLN A 91 -0.96 10.77 -4.64
CA GLN A 91 -0.86 10.33 -3.24
C GLN A 91 -0.91 11.48 -2.23
N GLY A 92 -1.03 12.72 -2.70
CA GLY A 92 -1.32 13.85 -1.82
C GLY A 92 -2.65 13.65 -1.10
N ARG A 93 -2.70 13.93 0.21
CA ARG A 93 -3.94 13.75 1.01
C ARG A 93 -5.16 14.53 0.45
N ASP A 94 -4.91 15.60 -0.28
CA ASP A 94 -5.91 16.52 -0.85
C ASP A 94 -6.09 16.28 -2.38
N ALA A 95 -5.55 15.18 -2.91
CA ALA A 95 -5.63 14.83 -4.33
C ALA A 95 -7.01 14.30 -4.71
N ASN A 96 -7.49 14.62 -5.91
CA ASN A 96 -8.77 14.12 -6.44
C ASN A 96 -8.81 12.59 -6.49
N PHE A 97 -7.67 11.94 -6.77
CA PHE A 97 -7.49 10.50 -6.74
C PHE A 97 -7.79 9.93 -5.35
N ILE A 98 -7.25 10.52 -4.27
CA ILE A 98 -7.50 10.07 -2.90
C ILE A 98 -8.97 10.29 -2.53
N HIS A 99 -9.55 11.42 -2.93
CA HIS A 99 -10.97 11.68 -2.73
C HIS A 99 -11.84 10.62 -3.44
N ALA A 100 -11.60 10.38 -4.73
CA ALA A 100 -12.33 9.39 -5.52
C ALA A 100 -12.16 7.97 -4.96
N LEU A 101 -10.96 7.59 -4.51
CA LEU A 101 -10.71 6.28 -3.92
C LEU A 101 -11.49 6.09 -2.60
N ASN A 102 -11.59 7.12 -1.77
CA ASN A 102 -12.16 7.03 -0.43
C ASN A 102 -13.61 7.47 -0.32
N GLU A 103 -14.21 7.97 -1.41
CA GLU A 103 -15.65 8.21 -1.49
C GLU A 103 -16.43 6.89 -1.31
N ASP A 104 -17.60 6.96 -0.66
CA ASP A 104 -18.42 5.79 -0.32
C ASP A 104 -17.69 4.72 0.52
N ALA A 105 -17.47 3.54 -0.06
CA ALA A 105 -16.88 2.39 0.61
C ALA A 105 -15.36 2.36 0.42
N MET A 106 -14.63 2.28 1.54
CA MET A 106 -13.18 2.04 1.53
C MET A 106 -12.82 0.54 1.55
N THR A 107 -13.76 -0.30 1.94
CA THR A 107 -13.63 -1.76 2.11
C THR A 107 -14.89 -2.46 1.62
N PHE A 108 -14.75 -3.74 1.25
CA PHE A 108 -15.84 -4.59 0.75
C PHE A 108 -15.91 -5.88 1.56
N PRO A 109 -17.11 -6.38 1.90
CA PRO A 109 -17.28 -7.51 2.84
C PRO A 109 -16.68 -8.84 2.35
N GLU A 110 -16.38 -8.96 1.06
CA GLU A 110 -15.81 -10.17 0.47
C GLU A 110 -14.31 -10.34 0.75
N ILE A 111 -13.64 -9.30 1.24
CA ILE A 111 -12.18 -9.22 1.38
C ILE A 111 -11.82 -8.91 2.82
N ASP A 112 -10.80 -9.58 3.33
CA ASP A 112 -10.18 -9.25 4.62
C ASP A 112 -9.03 -8.26 4.41
N TYR A 113 -9.00 -7.22 5.23
CA TYR A 113 -8.04 -6.13 5.10
C TYR A 113 -7.13 -6.08 6.32
N THR A 114 -5.83 -6.08 6.10
CA THR A 114 -4.84 -5.84 7.15
C THR A 114 -3.92 -4.70 6.74
N THR A 115 -3.82 -3.64 7.56
CA THR A 115 -2.82 -2.59 7.35
C THR A 115 -1.76 -2.67 8.44
N ILE A 116 -0.48 -2.58 8.07
CA ILE A 116 0.65 -2.66 9.00
C ILE A 116 1.44 -1.36 8.88
N ASN A 117 1.46 -0.57 9.93
CA ASN A 117 1.96 0.80 9.90
C ASN A 117 3.05 1.00 10.95
N SER A 118 3.84 2.07 10.81
CA SER A 118 4.87 2.43 11.79
C SER A 118 4.67 3.85 12.30
N THR A 119 4.86 4.05 13.59
CA THR A 119 4.87 5.42 14.18
C THR A 119 6.05 6.25 13.71
N PHE A 120 7.08 5.62 13.13
CA PHE A 120 8.27 6.28 12.58
C PHE A 120 8.15 6.61 11.09
N ASP A 121 7.00 6.33 10.46
CA ASP A 121 6.79 6.61 9.04
C ASP A 121 6.89 8.12 8.76
N GLU A 122 7.88 8.47 7.95
CA GLU A 122 8.22 9.83 7.56
C GLU A 122 7.61 10.26 6.23
N LEU A 123 7.03 9.31 5.47
CA LEU A 123 6.44 9.57 4.15
C LEU A 123 4.92 9.53 4.16
N VAL A 124 4.30 8.61 4.91
CA VAL A 124 2.86 8.56 5.17
C VAL A 124 2.60 9.29 6.47
N VAL A 125 2.27 10.58 6.37
CA VAL A 125 2.16 11.46 7.53
C VAL A 125 0.75 12.08 7.58
N PRO A 126 0.01 11.89 8.70
CA PRO A 126 0.34 10.99 9.82
C PRO A 126 0.32 9.51 9.40
N TYR A 127 1.04 8.63 10.09
CA TYR A 127 1.09 7.18 9.76
C TYR A 127 -0.30 6.53 9.76
N THR A 128 -1.24 7.07 10.53
CA THR A 128 -2.65 6.66 10.56
C THR A 128 -3.40 6.90 9.25
N ASN A 129 -2.81 7.61 8.28
CA ASN A 129 -3.33 7.69 6.92
C ASN A 129 -3.29 6.33 6.21
N GLY A 130 -2.48 5.38 6.67
CA GLY A 130 -2.55 4.01 6.20
C GLY A 130 -3.76 3.23 6.69
N PHE A 131 -4.44 3.69 7.75
CA PHE A 131 -5.57 2.96 8.32
C PHE A 131 -6.81 2.98 7.41
N LEU A 132 -7.55 1.88 7.41
CA LEU A 132 -8.91 1.78 6.87
C LEU A 132 -9.95 2.04 7.98
N PRO A 133 -11.20 2.37 7.64
CA PRO A 133 -12.28 2.48 8.64
C PRO A 133 -12.45 1.16 9.40
N SER A 134 -12.77 1.23 10.69
CA SER A 134 -13.04 0.03 11.48
C SER A 134 -14.22 -0.75 10.89
N GLY A 135 -14.08 -2.07 10.82
CA GLY A 135 -15.09 -3.00 10.31
C GLY A 135 -14.75 -4.43 10.70
N PRO A 136 -15.70 -5.37 10.56
CA PRO A 136 -15.51 -6.77 10.96
C PRO A 136 -14.48 -7.52 10.09
N ASN A 137 -14.09 -6.96 8.95
CA ASN A 137 -13.11 -7.49 8.01
C ASN A 137 -11.85 -6.60 7.93
N VAL A 138 -11.56 -5.81 8.96
CA VAL A 138 -10.45 -4.84 8.94
C VAL A 138 -9.61 -4.92 10.21
N SER A 139 -8.31 -5.14 10.04
CA SER A 139 -7.29 -4.98 11.07
C SER A 139 -6.33 -3.85 10.71
N ASN A 140 -6.20 -2.85 11.60
CA ASN A 140 -5.20 -1.80 11.49
C ASN A 140 -4.15 -2.00 12.58
N LEU A 141 -2.96 -2.42 12.18
CA LEU A 141 -1.85 -2.79 13.05
C LEU A 141 -0.77 -1.70 13.02
N VAL A 142 -0.13 -1.50 14.17
CA VAL A 142 1.03 -0.62 14.33
C VAL A 142 2.17 -1.45 14.89
N VAL A 143 3.33 -1.47 14.23
CA VAL A 143 4.47 -2.30 14.64
C VAL A 143 4.89 -2.00 16.08
N GLN A 144 4.86 -0.74 16.50
CA GLN A 144 5.26 -0.32 17.85
C GLN A 144 4.30 -0.77 18.96
N ASP A 145 3.08 -1.20 18.64
CA ASP A 145 2.18 -1.79 19.63
C ASP A 145 2.65 -3.20 20.06
N TYR A 146 3.43 -3.87 19.20
CA TYR A 146 3.98 -5.21 19.44
C TYR A 146 5.48 -5.18 19.75
N CYS A 147 6.20 -4.29 19.09
CA CYS A 147 7.64 -4.11 19.21
C CYS A 147 7.95 -2.64 19.50
N THR A 148 7.71 -2.20 20.75
CA THR A 148 7.74 -0.79 21.16
C THR A 148 9.03 -0.04 20.83
N ALA A 149 10.18 -0.73 20.90
CA ALA A 149 11.48 -0.12 20.64
C ALA A 149 11.94 -0.24 19.18
N GLU A 150 11.13 -0.77 18.26
CA GLU A 150 11.54 -1.05 16.90
C GLU A 150 11.56 0.22 16.02
N PRO A 151 12.75 0.68 15.58
CA PRO A 151 12.91 1.96 14.91
C PRO A 151 12.83 1.77 13.38
N ILE A 152 11.64 1.43 12.88
CA ILE A 152 11.42 1.12 11.46
C ILE A 152 10.66 2.23 10.75
N ASP A 153 11.31 2.92 9.83
CA ASP A 153 10.71 3.98 9.01
C ASP A 153 9.93 3.41 7.80
N HIS A 154 9.48 4.29 6.90
CA HIS A 154 8.68 3.91 5.72
C HIS A 154 9.40 2.91 4.79
N PHE A 155 10.72 2.98 4.71
CA PHE A 155 11.53 2.12 3.84
C PHE A 155 11.96 0.85 4.56
N LEU A 156 12.32 0.96 5.84
CA LEU A 156 12.81 -0.17 6.64
C LEU A 156 11.69 -1.12 7.07
N ILE A 157 10.43 -0.69 7.08
CA ILE A 157 9.30 -1.56 7.41
C ILE A 157 9.23 -2.81 6.53
N ILE A 158 9.66 -2.74 5.26
CA ILE A 158 9.58 -3.89 4.33
C ILE A 158 10.61 -4.98 4.62
N VAL A 159 11.63 -4.68 5.42
CA VAL A 159 12.65 -5.64 5.87
C VAL A 159 12.52 -5.97 7.35
N SER A 160 11.56 -5.38 8.06
CA SER A 160 11.27 -5.66 9.47
C SER A 160 10.72 -7.06 9.63
N ASN A 161 11.30 -7.83 10.55
CA ASN A 161 10.75 -9.13 10.92
C ASN A 161 9.39 -8.99 11.61
N ALA A 162 9.17 -7.93 12.41
CA ALA A 162 7.87 -7.69 13.02
C ALA A 162 6.78 -7.47 11.97
N ALA A 163 7.02 -6.60 10.98
CA ALA A 163 6.07 -6.39 9.88
C ALA A 163 5.85 -7.67 9.06
N TYR A 164 6.90 -8.44 8.80
CA TYR A 164 6.81 -9.75 8.14
C TYR A 164 5.93 -10.73 8.91
N VAL A 165 6.12 -10.86 10.22
CA VAL A 165 5.33 -11.77 11.08
C VAL A 165 3.86 -11.37 11.08
N LEU A 166 3.55 -10.07 11.20
CA LEU A 166 2.18 -9.56 11.14
C LEU A 166 1.53 -9.81 9.77
N ALA A 167 2.27 -9.57 8.68
CA ALA A 167 1.78 -9.84 7.33
C ALA A 167 1.55 -11.32 7.10
N LYS A 168 2.48 -12.18 7.55
CA LYS A 168 2.35 -13.63 7.43
C LYS A 168 1.12 -14.14 8.20
N GLN A 169 0.88 -13.64 9.40
CA GLN A 169 -0.29 -14.01 10.18
C GLN A 169 -1.60 -13.57 9.53
N ALA A 170 -1.62 -12.46 8.78
CA ALA A 170 -2.79 -12.10 7.98
C ALA A 170 -3.05 -13.11 6.85
N LEU A 171 -2.01 -13.64 6.23
CA LEU A 171 -2.14 -14.59 5.12
C LEU A 171 -2.40 -16.04 5.56
N ASP A 172 -2.04 -16.39 6.79
CA ASP A 172 -2.13 -17.77 7.29
C ASP A 172 -3.46 -18.08 8.01
N ASN A 173 -4.21 -17.05 8.41
CA ASN A 173 -5.42 -17.20 9.23
C ASN A 173 -6.64 -16.67 8.49
N ASP A 174 -7.80 -17.31 8.71
CA ASP A 174 -9.07 -16.81 8.20
C ASP A 174 -9.45 -15.47 8.86
N GLY A 175 -9.97 -14.52 8.08
CA GLY A 175 -10.40 -13.22 8.58
C GLY A 175 -9.26 -12.18 8.61
N PRO A 176 -9.57 -10.92 9.00
CA PRO A 176 -8.52 -9.94 9.21
C PRO A 176 -7.64 -10.39 10.39
N ASN A 177 -6.37 -9.96 10.41
CA ASN A 177 -5.46 -10.33 11.50
C ASN A 177 -5.82 -9.60 12.82
N GLU A 178 -6.88 -10.03 13.51
CA GLU A 178 -7.50 -9.32 14.64
C GLU A 178 -6.70 -9.42 15.94
N ALA A 179 -5.99 -10.53 16.14
CA ALA A 179 -5.27 -10.82 17.38
C ALA A 179 -3.86 -11.37 17.10
N PRO A 180 -3.00 -10.58 16.45
CA PRO A 180 -1.67 -11.05 16.09
C PRO A 180 -0.82 -11.35 17.33
N GLY A 181 -0.06 -12.43 17.25
CA GLY A 181 0.98 -12.77 18.21
C GLY A 181 2.31 -12.14 17.82
N MET A 182 3.10 -11.70 18.79
CA MET A 182 4.48 -11.28 18.57
C MET A 182 5.34 -11.77 19.72
N ALA A 183 6.31 -12.64 19.43
CA ALA A 183 7.29 -13.03 20.42
C ALA A 183 8.32 -11.90 20.59
N PRO A 184 8.82 -11.62 21.82
CA PRO A 184 9.85 -10.60 22.01
C PRO A 184 11.13 -10.84 21.20
N SER A 185 11.41 -12.10 20.83
CA SER A 185 12.53 -12.48 19.99
C SER A 185 12.33 -12.15 18.51
N GLU A 186 11.11 -11.82 18.07
CA GLU A 186 10.82 -11.45 16.67
C GLU A 186 11.08 -9.96 16.39
N CYS A 187 11.07 -9.12 17.44
CA CYS A 187 11.37 -7.69 17.33
C CYS A 187 12.86 -7.42 17.06
N LEU A 188 13.16 -6.24 16.48
CA LEU A 188 14.53 -5.77 16.21
C LEU A 188 15.36 -6.75 15.36
N ARG A 189 14.70 -7.45 14.43
CA ARG A 189 15.30 -8.39 13.49
C ARG A 189 14.93 -8.05 12.07
N LEU A 190 15.79 -8.44 11.15
CA LEU A 190 15.47 -8.47 9.72
C LEU A 190 14.65 -9.71 9.42
N MET A 191 13.67 -9.57 8.53
CA MET A 191 12.81 -10.68 8.12
C MET A 191 13.63 -11.81 7.44
N PRO A 192 13.11 -13.05 7.44
CA PRO A 192 13.72 -14.14 6.68
C PRO A 192 13.88 -13.75 5.19
N GLY A 193 15.02 -14.11 4.61
CA GLY A 193 15.31 -13.86 3.19
C GLY A 193 16.06 -12.55 2.91
N VAL A 194 16.21 -11.66 3.89
CA VAL A 194 17.09 -10.49 3.74
C VAL A 194 18.55 -10.98 3.66
N ASN A 195 19.22 -10.64 2.57
CA ASN A 195 20.64 -10.93 2.41
C ASN A 195 21.46 -9.90 3.19
N LEU A 196 22.03 -10.30 4.33
CA LEU A 196 22.79 -9.42 5.21
C LEU A 196 24.03 -8.79 4.55
N LEU A 197 24.57 -9.41 3.51
CA LEU A 197 25.74 -8.89 2.78
C LEU A 197 25.38 -7.74 1.84
N THR A 198 24.19 -7.79 1.22
CA THR A 198 23.72 -6.76 0.29
C THR A 198 22.78 -5.77 0.95
N PHE A 199 22.18 -6.10 2.08
CA PHE A 199 21.18 -5.28 2.76
C PHE A 199 21.57 -3.80 2.92
N PRO A 200 22.79 -3.44 3.39
CA PRO A 200 23.17 -2.03 3.47
C PRO A 200 23.11 -1.33 2.10
N PHE A 201 23.48 -2.02 1.02
CA PHE A 201 23.40 -1.52 -0.34
C PHE A 201 21.97 -1.54 -0.90
N ASP A 202 21.17 -2.56 -0.61
CA ASP A 202 19.78 -2.69 -1.07
C ASP A 202 18.89 -1.60 -0.46
N GLY A 203 19.03 -1.34 0.84
CA GLY A 203 18.34 -0.24 1.52
C GLY A 203 18.74 1.14 0.99
N LEU A 204 20.06 1.39 0.84
CA LEU A 204 20.56 2.61 0.22
C LEU A 204 20.10 2.75 -1.24
N SER A 205 20.00 1.65 -1.99
CA SER A 205 19.52 1.60 -3.36
C SER A 205 18.03 1.93 -3.44
N ALA A 206 17.19 1.44 -2.53
CA ALA A 206 15.76 1.74 -2.51
C ALA A 206 15.49 3.24 -2.26
N VAL A 207 16.17 3.82 -1.26
CA VAL A 207 16.11 5.26 -0.99
C VAL A 207 16.69 6.04 -2.16
N GLY A 208 17.86 5.64 -2.67
CA GLY A 208 18.53 6.26 -3.80
C GLY A 208 17.69 6.25 -5.08
N HIS A 209 16.99 5.15 -5.36
CA HIS A 209 16.08 5.01 -6.49
C HIS A 209 14.89 5.95 -6.33
N SER A 210 14.29 6.02 -5.15
CA SER A 210 13.18 6.94 -4.85
C SER A 210 13.60 8.40 -5.07
N VAL A 211 14.79 8.79 -4.60
CA VAL A 211 15.38 10.12 -4.84
C VAL A 211 15.65 10.35 -6.32
N GLN A 212 16.23 9.38 -7.02
CA GLN A 212 16.52 9.48 -8.46
C GLN A 212 15.23 9.68 -9.26
N VAL A 213 14.18 8.92 -8.95
CA VAL A 213 12.88 9.01 -9.61
C VAL A 213 12.20 10.35 -9.29
N ALA A 214 12.30 10.84 -8.05
CA ALA A 214 11.77 12.16 -7.69
C ALA A 214 12.49 13.30 -8.43
N LEU A 215 13.81 13.21 -8.61
CA LEU A 215 14.61 14.26 -9.26
C LEU A 215 14.50 14.24 -10.79
N PHE A 216 14.60 13.05 -11.39
CA PHE A 216 14.80 12.86 -12.82
C PHE A 216 13.65 12.14 -13.53
N GLY A 217 12.66 11.62 -12.80
CA GLY A 217 11.48 11.00 -13.38
C GLY A 217 10.62 12.01 -14.14
N PRO A 218 9.71 11.54 -15.01
CA PRO A 218 8.75 12.40 -15.69
C PRO A 218 7.93 13.19 -14.68
N LYS A 219 7.95 14.53 -14.81
CA LYS A 219 7.19 15.44 -13.95
C LYS A 219 5.91 15.86 -14.65
N VAL A 220 4.83 15.94 -13.88
CA VAL A 220 3.57 16.53 -14.34
C VAL A 220 3.36 17.90 -13.69
N PRO A 221 2.72 18.86 -14.37
CA PRO A 221 2.46 20.18 -13.83
C PRO A 221 1.42 20.18 -12.69
N GLY A 222 0.71 19.07 -12.50
CA GLY A 222 -0.27 18.86 -11.46
C GLY A 222 -0.79 17.42 -11.50
N GLU A 223 -1.72 17.11 -10.60
CA GLU A 223 -2.40 15.82 -10.57
C GLU A 223 -3.09 15.53 -11.92
N PRO A 224 -2.94 14.33 -12.50
CA PRO A 224 -3.73 13.91 -13.66
C PRO A 224 -5.24 13.95 -13.37
N ALA A 225 -6.04 14.23 -14.39
CA ALA A 225 -7.49 14.11 -14.29
C ALA A 225 -7.91 12.67 -13.96
N LEU A 226 -9.04 12.54 -13.27
CA LEU A 226 -9.67 11.24 -13.04
C LEU A 226 -10.08 10.61 -14.37
N ARG A 227 -10.04 9.28 -14.45
CA ARG A 227 -10.60 8.55 -15.59
C ARG A 227 -12.12 8.71 -15.59
N PRO A 228 -12.78 8.65 -16.76
CA PRO A 228 -14.24 8.81 -16.84
C PRO A 228 -15.02 7.86 -15.93
N TYR A 229 -14.53 6.63 -15.70
CA TYR A 229 -15.16 5.67 -14.79
C TYR A 229 -15.09 6.06 -13.30
N ALA A 230 -14.15 6.95 -12.94
CA ALA A 230 -13.94 7.46 -11.59
C ALA A 230 -14.57 8.84 -11.37
N GLU A 231 -14.97 9.53 -12.45
CA GLU A 231 -15.80 10.74 -12.38
C GLU A 231 -17.29 10.40 -12.21
N ALA A 232 -17.72 9.22 -12.68
CA ALA A 232 -19.04 8.67 -12.38
C ALA A 232 -19.03 7.98 -11.02
N SER A 233 -20.12 8.07 -10.26
CA SER A 233 -20.28 7.33 -9.00
C SER A 233 -19.96 5.84 -9.22
N PRO A 234 -19.23 5.19 -8.31
CA PRO A 234 -18.87 3.78 -8.44
C PRO A 234 -20.15 2.91 -8.54
N PRO A 235 -20.08 1.72 -9.18
CA PRO A 235 -21.21 0.79 -9.18
C PRO A 235 -21.63 0.50 -7.73
N SER A 236 -22.95 0.50 -7.48
CA SER A 236 -23.48 0.18 -6.15
C SER A 236 -22.96 -1.18 -5.67
N PRO A 237 -22.68 -1.31 -4.35
CA PRO A 237 -22.22 -2.57 -3.75
C PRO A 237 -23.21 -3.72 -3.96
#